data_AF-L0JYR8-F1
#
_entry.id   AF-L0JYR8-F1
#
_cell.length_a   1.000
_cell.length_b   1.000
_cell.length_c   1.000
_cell.angle_alpha   90.00
_cell.angle_beta   90.00
_cell.angle_gamma   90.00
#
_symmetry.space_group_name_H-M   'P 1'
#
loop_
_entity.id
_entity.type
_entity.pdbx_description
1 polymer ?
#
loop_
_entity_poly.entity_id
_entity_poly.type
_entity_poly.pdbx_seq_one_letter_code
_entity_poly.pdbx_strand_id
1 'polypeptide(L)'
;MAVESLPSGSTLLAVLGLVVALAIVLRGLGVLLRIAVHLFAFPGVVVHEFAHATACRLVGVRVIEAVYFRFGNPPGYVRHATPDRYRQSVVISVAPFLLNTVAAVAAFVGAVLVVAAAGGVRTAPLEYAIASGVLGWIGLSIGMAAFPSTTDARTLWTRSRREWRRSPVVLLGLPIVALIYVVNVLSWLWAHVLYAVGLFVLALVTVGALAI
;
A
#
# COMPACT_ATOMS: atom_id res chain seq x y z
N MET A 1 -47.07 -34.61 24.77
CA MET A 1 -45.72 -34.02 24.85
C MET A 1 -44.78 -34.95 24.11
N ALA A 2 -44.36 -34.58 22.90
CA ALA A 2 -43.38 -35.37 22.15
C ALA A 2 -41.99 -35.11 22.75
N VAL A 3 -41.36 -36.17 23.23
CA VAL A 3 -39.95 -36.13 23.65
C VAL A 3 -39.12 -36.10 22.38
N GLU A 4 -38.48 -34.97 22.07
CA GLU A 4 -37.43 -34.94 21.03
C GLU A 4 -36.35 -35.94 21.43
N SER A 5 -36.22 -37.02 20.66
CA SER A 5 -35.16 -38.00 20.82
C SER A 5 -33.82 -37.31 20.60
N LEU A 6 -32.95 -37.32 21.61
CA LEU A 6 -31.61 -36.77 21.51
C LEU A 6 -30.85 -37.41 20.32
N PRO A 7 -30.03 -36.64 19.59
CA PRO A 7 -29.24 -37.16 18.48
C PRO A 7 -28.32 -38.29 18.97
N SER A 8 -28.17 -39.34 18.15
CA SER A 8 -27.29 -40.45 18.47
C SER A 8 -25.84 -39.98 18.64
N GLY A 9 -25.05 -40.69 19.47
CA GLY A 9 -23.63 -40.37 19.68
C GLY A 9 -22.82 -40.30 18.38
N SER A 10 -23.17 -41.11 17.37
CA SER A 10 -22.56 -41.06 16.03
C SER A 10 -22.90 -39.78 15.27
N THR A 11 -24.13 -39.27 15.40
CA THR A 11 -24.54 -38.00 14.79
C THR A 11 -23.78 -36.84 15.41
N LEU A 12 -23.64 -36.82 16.73
CA LEU A 12 -22.86 -35.79 17.44
C LEU A 12 -21.38 -35.80 17.03
N LEU A 13 -20.76 -36.98 16.91
CA LEU A 13 -19.38 -37.12 16.46
C LEU A 13 -19.20 -36.68 15.00
N ALA A 14 -20.14 -37.00 14.11
CA ALA A 14 -20.09 -36.58 12.71
C ALA A 14 -20.21 -35.06 12.57
N VAL A 15 -21.13 -34.43 13.30
CA VAL A 15 -21.29 -32.97 13.32
C VAL A 15 -20.03 -32.29 13.87
N LEU A 16 -19.48 -32.79 14.99
CA LEU A 16 -18.24 -32.25 15.54
C LEU A 16 -17.07 -32.37 14.56
N GLY A 17 -16.93 -33.52 13.90
CA GLY A 17 -15.92 -33.76 12.88
C GLY A 17 -16.04 -32.78 11.70
N LEU A 18 -17.26 -32.53 11.22
CA LEU A 18 -17.52 -31.56 10.15
C LEU A 18 -17.17 -30.14 10.56
N VAL A 19 -17.54 -29.72 11.78
CA VAL A 19 -17.23 -28.39 12.31
C VAL A 19 -15.72 -28.19 12.44
N VAL A 20 -14.99 -29.19 12.93
CA VAL A 20 -13.52 -29.14 13.03
C VAL A 20 -12.89 -29.07 11.63
N ALA A 21 -13.34 -29.90 10.69
CA ALA A 21 -12.85 -29.86 9.31
C ALA A 21 -13.10 -28.50 8.66
N LEU A 22 -14.30 -27.94 8.81
CA LEU A 22 -14.63 -26.61 8.30
C LEU A 22 -13.74 -25.53 8.94
N ALA A 23 -13.53 -25.57 10.25
CA ALA A 23 -12.66 -24.62 10.94
C ALA A 23 -11.22 -24.68 10.44
N ILE A 24 -10.69 -25.88 10.18
CA ILE A 24 -9.35 -26.08 9.59
C ILE A 24 -9.28 -25.48 8.18
N VAL A 25 -10.28 -25.74 7.33
CA VAL A 25 -10.34 -25.19 5.97
C VAL A 25 -10.40 -23.67 5.99
N LEU A 26 -11.26 -23.07 6.82
CA LEU A 26 -11.39 -21.62 6.93
C LEU A 26 -10.09 -20.96 7.46
N ARG A 27 -9.43 -21.60 8.44
CA ARG A 27 -8.11 -21.17 8.93
C ARG A 27 -7.06 -21.24 7.82
N GLY A 28 -7.02 -22.34 7.08
CA GLY A 28 -6.11 -22.54 5.95
C GLY A 28 -6.31 -21.48 4.87
N LEU A 29 -7.55 -21.25 4.45
CA LEU A 29 -7.90 -20.22 3.48
C LEU A 29 -7.49 -18.82 3.98
N GLY A 30 -7.70 -18.51 5.25
CA GLY A 30 -7.27 -17.26 5.85
C GLY A 30 -5.75 -17.08 5.84
N VAL A 31 -4.96 -18.14 6.03
CA VAL A 31 -3.49 -18.09 5.90
C VAL A 31 -3.09 -17.83 4.46
N LEU A 32 -3.65 -18.56 3.49
CA LEU A 32 -3.34 -18.40 2.07
C LEU A 32 -3.69 -17.00 1.56
N LEU A 33 -4.86 -16.48 1.93
CA LEU A 33 -5.28 -15.13 1.56
C LEU A 33 -4.32 -14.07 2.12
N ARG A 34 -3.87 -14.21 3.37
CA ARG A 34 -2.88 -13.29 3.96
C ARG A 34 -1.56 -13.33 3.20
N ILE A 35 -1.07 -14.51 2.83
CA ILE A 35 0.15 -14.64 2.04
C ILE A 35 -0.02 -13.97 0.69
N ALA A 36 -1.14 -14.22 -0.01
CA ALA A 36 -1.44 -13.61 -1.29
C ALA A 36 -1.49 -12.08 -1.21
N VAL A 37 -2.11 -11.50 -0.17
CA VAL A 37 -2.14 -10.05 0.05
C VAL A 37 -0.73 -9.48 0.29
N HIS A 38 0.10 -10.16 1.08
CA HIS A 38 1.48 -9.72 1.31
C HIS A 38 2.32 -9.79 0.04
N LEU A 39 2.19 -10.88 -0.73
CA LEU A 39 2.88 -11.01 -2.01
C LEU A 39 2.39 -9.96 -3.01
N PHE A 40 1.10 -9.68 -3.06
CA PHE A 40 0.59 -8.63 -3.93
C PHE A 40 1.13 -7.25 -3.53
N ALA A 41 1.17 -6.95 -2.24
CA ALA A 41 1.55 -5.63 -1.71
C ALA A 41 3.08 -5.42 -1.57
N PHE A 42 3.90 -6.47 -1.63
CA PHE A 42 5.33 -6.35 -1.31
C PHE A 42 6.07 -5.31 -2.15
N PRO A 43 5.85 -5.18 -3.48
CA PRO A 43 6.57 -4.18 -4.27
C PRO A 43 6.32 -2.77 -3.76
N GLY A 44 5.06 -2.45 -3.45
CA GLY A 44 4.71 -1.14 -2.92
C GLY A 44 5.25 -0.87 -1.52
N VAL A 45 5.19 -1.87 -0.62
CA VAL A 45 5.76 -1.73 0.73
C VAL A 45 7.28 -1.47 0.65
N VAL A 46 7.99 -2.21 -0.20
CA VAL A 46 9.44 -2.02 -0.38
C VAL A 46 9.76 -0.61 -0.87
N VAL A 47 9.07 -0.12 -1.90
CA VAL A 47 9.34 1.23 -2.46
C VAL A 47 8.96 2.31 -1.45
N HIS A 48 7.87 2.13 -0.69
CA HIS A 48 7.46 3.05 0.36
C HIS A 48 8.53 3.21 1.45
N GLU A 49 8.96 2.09 2.04
CA GLU A 49 9.97 2.13 3.10
C GLU A 49 11.34 2.57 2.56
N PHE A 50 11.67 2.23 1.31
CA PHE A 50 12.86 2.74 0.63
C PHE A 50 12.83 4.26 0.47
N ALA A 51 11.69 4.83 0.03
CA ALA A 51 11.49 6.26 -0.09
C ALA A 51 11.67 6.96 1.26
N HIS A 52 11.06 6.39 2.30
CA HIS A 52 11.13 6.91 3.66
C HIS A 52 12.56 6.91 4.20
N ALA A 53 13.26 5.78 4.09
CA ALA A 53 14.66 5.66 4.55
C ALA A 53 15.59 6.59 3.77
N THR A 54 15.37 6.73 2.47
CA THR A 54 16.17 7.61 1.60
C THR A 54 15.93 9.07 1.95
N ALA A 55 14.69 9.48 2.19
CA ALA A 55 14.36 10.83 2.65
C ALA A 55 15.03 11.15 3.99
N CYS A 56 15.02 10.22 4.95
CA CYS A 56 15.75 10.36 6.22
C CYS A 56 17.24 10.66 5.97
N ARG A 57 17.92 9.83 5.17
CA ARG A 57 19.34 10.02 4.84
C ARG A 57 19.61 11.35 4.14
N LEU A 58 18.79 11.73 3.16
CA LEU A 58 18.95 12.96 2.38
C LEU A 58 18.86 14.22 3.24
N VAL A 59 17.99 14.21 4.26
CA VAL A 59 17.83 15.36 5.15
C VAL A 59 18.69 15.28 6.41
N GLY A 60 19.62 14.33 6.48
CA GLY A 60 20.58 14.17 7.58
C GLY A 60 19.99 13.54 8.85
N VAL A 61 18.83 12.87 8.76
CA VAL A 61 18.23 12.15 9.88
C VAL A 61 18.71 10.70 9.88
N ARG A 62 19.38 10.30 10.97
CA ARG A 62 19.95 8.95 11.11
C ARG A 62 18.85 7.88 11.12
N VAL A 63 18.95 6.94 10.17
CA VAL A 63 18.15 5.70 10.16
C VAL A 63 18.78 4.72 11.15
N ILE A 64 17.99 4.25 12.11
CA ILE A 64 18.39 3.28 13.13
C ILE A 64 18.19 1.86 12.60
N GLU A 65 17.05 1.63 11.95
CA GLU A 65 16.65 0.32 11.43
C GLU A 65 15.72 0.54 10.24
N ALA A 66 15.90 -0.24 9.18
CA ALA A 66 15.00 -0.23 8.02
C ALA A 66 14.69 -1.68 7.62
N VAL A 67 13.42 -2.03 7.68
CA VAL A 67 12.90 -3.33 7.21
C VAL A 67 11.97 -3.03 6.04
N TYR A 68 12.46 -3.28 4.83
CA TYR A 68 11.71 -2.96 3.60
C TYR A 68 10.54 -3.91 3.35
N PHE A 69 10.61 -5.16 3.83
CA PHE A 69 9.51 -6.10 3.77
C PHE A 69 9.66 -7.23 4.79
N ARG A 70 8.54 -7.66 5.37
CA ARG A 70 8.41 -8.88 6.17
C ARG A 70 6.97 -9.39 6.14
N PHE A 71 6.80 -10.71 6.32
CA PHE A 71 5.49 -11.30 6.60
C PHE A 71 5.11 -11.01 8.07
N GLY A 72 4.55 -9.83 8.32
CA GLY A 72 4.20 -9.38 9.67
C GLY A 72 3.40 -8.09 9.66
N ASN A 73 3.09 -7.56 10.84
CA ASN A 73 2.39 -6.28 10.99
C ASN A 73 3.24 -5.33 11.86
N PRO A 74 3.75 -4.20 11.33
CA PRO A 74 3.61 -3.77 9.94
C PRO A 74 4.44 -4.62 8.94
N PRO A 75 4.04 -4.66 7.65
CA PRO A 75 4.73 -5.43 6.61
C PRO A 75 6.07 -4.81 6.18
N GLY A 76 6.36 -3.58 6.62
CA GLY A 76 7.63 -2.87 6.47
C GLY A 76 7.67 -1.72 7.48
N TYR A 77 8.85 -1.19 7.79
CA TYR A 77 9.00 0.02 8.61
C TYR A 77 10.42 0.60 8.54
N VAL A 78 10.52 1.91 8.78
CA VAL A 78 11.78 2.62 9.02
C VAL A 78 11.75 3.27 10.40
N ARG A 79 12.71 2.91 11.26
CA ARG A 79 12.97 3.61 12.52
C ARG A 79 14.13 4.57 12.33
N HIS A 80 13.93 5.82 12.71
CA HIS A 80 14.91 6.88 12.58
C HIS A 80 14.97 7.76 13.83
N ALA A 81 16.03 8.53 13.97
CA ALA A 81 16.15 9.52 15.03
C ALA A 81 15.10 10.63 14.87
N THR A 82 14.78 11.32 15.96
CA THR A 82 13.87 12.47 15.91
C THR A 82 14.46 13.57 15.03
N PRO A 83 13.75 14.08 14.01
CA PRO A 83 14.29 15.14 13.17
C PRO A 83 14.43 16.46 13.95
N ASP A 84 15.55 17.17 13.78
CA ASP A 84 15.84 18.43 14.49
C ASP A 84 15.02 19.62 13.98
N ARG A 85 14.64 19.61 12.70
CA ARG A 85 13.91 20.70 12.04
C ARG A 85 12.57 20.24 11.48
N TYR A 86 11.55 21.10 11.57
CA TYR A 86 10.21 20.80 11.02
C TYR A 86 10.23 20.37 9.55
N ARG A 87 11.03 21.05 8.72
CA ARG A 87 11.17 20.73 7.29
C ARG A 87 11.65 19.29 7.05
N GLN A 88 12.51 18.74 7.92
CA GLN A 88 12.95 17.35 7.81
C GLN A 88 11.77 16.40 8.02
N SER A 89 10.92 16.65 9.03
CA SER A 89 9.70 15.86 9.25
C SER A 89 8.78 15.91 8.03
N VAL A 90 8.58 17.08 7.42
CA VAL A 90 7.73 17.22 6.22
C VAL A 90 8.30 16.42 5.05
N VAL A 91 9.59 16.57 4.74
CA VAL A 91 10.23 15.84 3.64
C VAL A 91 10.13 14.33 3.85
N ILE A 92 10.42 13.87 5.07
CA ILE A 92 10.37 12.45 5.43
C ILE A 92 8.96 11.88 5.24
N SER A 93 7.92 12.58 5.69
CA SER A 93 6.54 12.11 5.58
C SER A 93 5.96 12.18 4.16
N VAL A 94 6.41 13.12 3.32
CA VAL A 94 5.86 13.31 1.96
C VAL A 94 6.61 12.48 0.92
N ALA A 95 7.87 12.13 1.15
CA ALA A 95 8.70 11.41 0.19
C ALA A 95 8.11 10.07 -0.30
N PRO A 96 7.51 9.21 0.56
CA PRO A 96 6.87 7.98 0.10
C PRO A 96 5.76 8.23 -0.91
N PHE A 97 4.94 9.27 -0.69
CA PHE A 97 3.88 9.62 -1.63
C PHE A 97 4.44 10.00 -2.99
N LEU A 98 5.42 10.91 -3.04
CA LEU A 98 5.97 11.37 -4.31
C LEU A 98 6.69 10.25 -5.07
N LEU A 99 7.56 9.49 -4.39
CA LEU A 99 8.35 8.45 -5.06
C LEU A 99 7.48 7.29 -5.54
N ASN A 100 6.54 6.81 -4.72
CA ASN A 100 5.61 5.75 -5.14
C ASN A 100 4.73 6.23 -6.30
N THR A 101 4.24 7.47 -6.28
CA THR A 101 3.42 8.01 -7.39
C THR A 101 4.19 7.98 -8.71
N VAL A 102 5.42 8.49 -8.71
CA VAL A 102 6.27 8.52 -9.92
C VAL A 102 6.59 7.10 -10.38
N ALA A 103 6.98 6.21 -9.46
CA ALA A 103 7.32 4.83 -9.79
C ALA A 103 6.10 4.04 -10.31
N ALA A 104 4.91 4.25 -9.73
CA ALA A 104 3.67 3.63 -10.19
C ALA A 104 3.30 4.10 -11.59
N VAL A 105 3.34 5.41 -11.86
CA VAL A 105 3.09 5.97 -13.20
C VAL A 105 4.10 5.42 -14.20
N ALA A 106 5.39 5.37 -13.87
CA ALA A 106 6.41 4.81 -14.75
C ALA A 106 6.15 3.33 -15.08
N ALA A 107 5.78 2.52 -14.07
CA ALA A 107 5.43 1.12 -14.27
C ALA A 107 4.18 0.97 -15.15
N PHE A 108 3.14 1.77 -14.92
CA PHE A 108 1.93 1.76 -15.74
C PHE A 108 2.18 2.22 -17.18
N VAL A 109 2.94 3.30 -17.39
CA VAL A 109 3.35 3.73 -18.73
C VAL A 109 4.12 2.62 -19.44
N GLY A 110 5.07 1.98 -18.74
CA GLY A 110 5.78 0.82 -19.28
C GLY A 110 4.84 -0.32 -19.68
N ALA A 111 3.86 -0.66 -18.83
CA ALA A 111 2.86 -1.69 -19.13
C ALA A 111 2.06 -1.36 -20.40
N VAL A 112 1.58 -0.12 -20.51
CA VAL A 112 0.80 0.34 -21.68
C VAL A 112 1.66 0.34 -22.95
N LEU A 113 2.91 0.80 -22.88
CA LEU A 113 3.83 0.80 -24.02
C LEU A 113 4.16 -0.62 -24.51
N VAL A 114 4.35 -1.58 -23.59
CA VAL A 114 4.57 -2.99 -23.94
C VAL A 114 3.39 -3.55 -24.72
N VAL A 115 2.16 -3.28 -24.29
CA VAL A 115 0.95 -3.72 -25.00
C VAL A 115 0.79 -3.01 -26.35
N ALA A 116 1.06 -1.71 -26.41
CA ALA A 116 0.98 -0.93 -27.64
C ALA A 116 1.97 -1.45 -28.69
N ALA A 117 3.21 -1.76 -28.29
CA ALA A 117 4.22 -2.35 -29.16
C ALA A 117 3.81 -3.73 -29.72
N ALA A 118 2.93 -4.45 -29.02
CA ALA A 118 2.43 -5.77 -29.41
C ALA A 118 1.16 -5.72 -30.29
N GLY A 119 0.76 -4.53 -30.77
CA GLY A 119 -0.44 -4.33 -31.58
C GLY A 119 -1.74 -4.27 -30.77
N GLY A 120 -1.65 -4.20 -29.43
CA GLY A 120 -2.80 -4.10 -28.52
C GLY A 120 -3.11 -5.39 -27.76
N VAL A 121 -4.01 -5.28 -26.78
CA VAL A 121 -4.31 -6.34 -25.80
C VAL A 121 -4.77 -7.66 -26.44
N ARG A 122 -5.49 -7.59 -27.57
CA ARG A 122 -6.10 -8.77 -28.22
C ARG A 122 -5.10 -9.57 -29.07
N THR A 123 -4.01 -8.94 -29.49
CA THR A 123 -3.02 -9.54 -30.40
C THR A 123 -1.67 -9.77 -29.74
N ALA A 124 -1.49 -9.25 -28.51
CA ALA A 124 -0.23 -9.34 -27.80
C ALA A 124 0.19 -10.81 -27.59
N PRO A 125 1.42 -11.18 -28.02
CA PRO A 125 1.99 -12.48 -27.66
C PRO A 125 2.08 -12.65 -26.13
N LEU A 126 2.15 -13.90 -25.68
CA LEU A 126 2.10 -14.24 -24.25
C LEU A 126 3.19 -13.52 -23.44
N GLU A 127 4.40 -13.39 -23.98
CA GLU A 127 5.52 -12.71 -23.34
C GLU A 127 5.25 -11.22 -23.10
N TYR A 128 4.59 -10.52 -24.05
CA TYR A 128 4.18 -9.12 -23.90
C TYR A 128 3.05 -8.99 -22.88
N ALA A 129 2.09 -9.93 -22.90
CA ALA A 129 1.00 -9.96 -21.93
C ALA A 129 1.53 -10.19 -20.49
N ILE A 130 2.48 -11.10 -20.30
CA ILE A 130 3.14 -11.35 -19.01
C ILE A 130 3.92 -10.11 -18.57
N ALA A 131 4.74 -9.52 -19.44
CA ALA A 131 5.53 -8.33 -19.11
C ALA A 131 4.63 -7.15 -18.71
N SER A 132 3.57 -6.88 -19.48
CA SER A 132 2.58 -5.87 -19.13
C SER A 132 1.85 -6.19 -17.83
N GLY A 133 1.51 -7.46 -17.59
CA GLY A 133 0.84 -7.91 -16.36
C GLY A 133 1.72 -7.70 -15.13
N VAL A 134 3.01 -8.03 -15.22
CA VAL A 134 3.99 -7.81 -14.15
C VAL A 134 4.17 -6.32 -13.87
N LEU A 135 4.34 -5.50 -14.90
CA LEU A 135 4.47 -4.04 -14.75
C LEU A 135 3.19 -3.41 -14.18
N GLY A 136 2.01 -3.86 -14.63
CA GLY A 136 0.72 -3.43 -14.09
C GLY A 136 0.54 -3.82 -12.63
N TRP A 137 0.91 -5.04 -12.24
CA TRP A 137 0.89 -5.47 -10.85
C TRP A 137 1.85 -4.67 -9.97
N ILE A 138 3.09 -4.43 -10.43
CA ILE A 138 4.07 -3.58 -9.73
C ILE A 138 3.50 -2.16 -9.57
N GLY A 139 2.98 -1.56 -10.65
CA GLY A 139 2.41 -0.22 -10.63
C GLY A 139 1.22 -0.10 -9.66
N LEU A 140 0.34 -1.09 -9.65
CA LEU A 140 -0.82 -1.12 -8.77
C LEU A 140 -0.40 -1.29 -7.30
N SER A 141 0.53 -2.19 -7.02
CA SER A 141 1.09 -2.40 -5.68
C SER A 141 1.75 -1.13 -5.13
N ILE A 142 2.62 -0.50 -5.93
CA ILE A 142 3.30 0.76 -5.59
C ILE A 142 2.30 1.90 -5.39
N GLY A 143 1.34 2.07 -6.32
CA GLY A 143 0.34 3.13 -6.23
C GLY A 143 -0.54 3.00 -5.00
N MET A 144 -0.95 1.78 -4.64
CA MET A 144 -1.73 1.51 -3.43
C MET A 144 -0.94 1.80 -2.14
N ALA A 145 0.38 1.65 -2.18
CA ALA A 145 1.27 1.96 -1.06
C ALA A 145 1.73 3.43 -1.03
N ALA A 146 1.22 4.32 -1.88
CA ALA A 146 1.77 5.67 -1.99
C ALA A 146 1.52 6.53 -0.73
N PHE A 147 0.34 6.44 -0.13
CA PHE A 147 -0.05 7.40 0.89
C PHE A 147 0.71 7.23 2.22
N PRO A 148 1.08 8.34 2.90
CA PRO A 148 1.75 8.28 4.20
C PRO A 148 0.86 7.69 5.29
N SER A 149 1.49 7.13 6.31
CA SER A 149 0.80 6.46 7.40
C SER A 149 0.16 7.44 8.40
N THR A 150 -0.74 6.93 9.24
CA THR A 150 -1.30 7.72 10.36
C THR A 150 -0.25 8.08 11.42
N THR A 151 0.84 7.32 11.51
CA THR A 151 1.99 7.60 12.37
C THR A 151 2.73 8.85 11.90
N ASP A 152 2.89 9.01 10.59
CA ASP A 152 3.52 10.19 9.98
C ASP A 152 2.70 11.45 10.22
N ALA A 153 1.40 11.38 9.97
CA ALA A 153 0.46 12.45 10.28
C ALA A 153 0.50 12.85 11.75
N ARG A 154 0.52 11.89 12.68
CA ARG A 154 0.56 12.16 14.12
C ARG A 154 1.87 12.83 14.55
N THR A 155 2.99 12.42 13.95
CA THR A 155 4.30 13.01 14.21
C THR A 155 4.34 14.47 13.77
N LEU A 156 3.85 14.75 12.56
CA LEU A 156 3.71 16.12 12.04
C LEU A 156 2.76 16.96 12.89
N TRP A 157 1.58 16.44 13.23
CA TRP A 157 0.59 17.14 14.06
C TRP A 157 1.17 17.54 15.43
N THR A 158 1.78 16.58 16.13
CA THR A 158 2.36 16.80 17.46
C THR A 158 3.43 17.88 17.41
N ARG A 159 4.28 17.83 16.39
CA ARG A 159 5.32 18.83 16.19
C ARG A 159 4.71 20.19 15.86
N SER A 160 3.69 20.21 15.00
CA SER A 160 3.00 21.44 14.63
C SER A 160 2.40 22.16 15.83
N ARG A 161 1.73 21.41 16.71
CA ARG A 161 1.15 21.94 17.95
C ARG A 161 2.20 22.44 18.95
N ARG A 162 3.41 21.90 18.95
CA ARG A 162 4.49 22.32 19.87
C ARG A 162 5.22 23.57 19.38
N GLU A 163 5.42 23.70 18.07
CA GLU A 163 6.29 24.72 17.48
C GLU A 163 5.55 25.93 16.92
N TRP A 164 4.22 25.89 16.70
CA TRP A 164 3.48 26.96 16.00
C TRP A 164 3.64 28.35 16.63
N ARG A 165 3.78 28.45 17.96
CA ARG A 165 3.99 29.74 18.65
C ARG A 165 5.37 30.34 18.43
N ARG A 166 6.36 29.53 18.08
CA ARG A 166 7.76 29.96 17.84
C ARG A 166 8.05 30.11 16.35
N SER A 167 7.42 29.30 15.51
CA SER A 167 7.58 29.33 14.06
C SER A 167 6.24 29.09 13.36
N PRO A 168 5.56 30.15 12.90
CA PRO A 168 4.26 30.03 12.20
C PRO A 168 4.33 29.24 10.89
N VAL A 169 5.52 29.12 10.27
CA VAL A 169 5.75 28.33 9.04
C VAL A 169 5.28 26.88 9.20
N VAL A 170 5.28 26.39 10.43
CA VAL A 170 4.83 25.05 10.82
C VAL A 170 3.32 24.84 10.57
N LEU A 171 2.54 25.91 10.41
CA LEU A 171 1.13 25.85 10.03
C LEU A 171 0.94 25.42 8.56
N LEU A 172 1.95 25.61 7.70
CA LEU A 172 1.89 25.16 6.30
C LEU A 172 1.82 23.64 6.16
N GLY A 173 2.22 22.88 7.18
CA GLY A 173 2.04 21.43 7.18
C GLY A 173 0.71 20.97 7.77
N LEU A 174 -0.14 21.87 8.29
CA LEU A 174 -1.50 21.50 8.72
C LEU A 174 -2.37 20.98 7.57
N PRO A 175 -2.38 21.61 6.36
CA PRO A 175 -3.05 21.05 5.20
C PRO A 175 -2.54 19.65 4.84
N ILE A 176 -1.22 19.42 4.94
CA ILE A 176 -0.61 18.11 4.66
C ILE A 176 -1.09 17.07 5.68
N VAL A 177 -1.05 17.39 6.97
CA VAL A 177 -1.55 16.52 8.05
C VAL A 177 -3.05 16.21 7.86
N ALA A 178 -3.86 17.23 7.57
CA ALA A 178 -5.29 17.06 7.33
C ALA A 178 -5.55 16.14 6.13
N LEU A 179 -4.83 16.35 5.02
CA LEU A 179 -4.93 15.51 3.84
C LEU A 179 -4.55 14.05 4.14
N ILE A 180 -3.44 13.81 4.86
CA ILE A 180 -3.03 12.46 5.26
C ILE A 180 -4.12 11.80 6.11
N TYR A 181 -4.72 12.52 7.07
CA TYR A 181 -5.83 11.97 7.87
C TYR A 181 -7.07 11.67 7.03
N VAL A 182 -7.48 12.61 6.16
CA VAL A 182 -8.65 12.44 5.29
C VAL A 182 -8.47 11.22 4.40
N VAL A 183 -7.31 11.07 3.74
CA VAL A 183 -7.07 9.92 2.87
C VAL A 183 -7.01 8.62 3.67
N ASN A 184 -6.38 8.61 4.85
CA ASN A 184 -6.35 7.41 5.70
C ASN A 184 -7.75 7.03 6.21
N VAL A 185 -8.65 7.98 6.47
CA VAL A 185 -10.06 7.68 6.78
C VAL A 185 -10.79 7.15 5.54
N LEU A 186 -10.58 7.80 4.40
CA LEU A 186 -11.19 7.41 3.12
C LEU A 186 -10.65 6.08 2.57
N SER A 187 -9.55 5.56 3.12
CA SER A 187 -9.03 4.23 2.81
C SER A 187 -10.06 3.12 3.06
N TRP A 188 -11.01 3.34 3.98
CA TRP A 188 -12.16 2.46 4.18
C TRP A 188 -13.06 2.38 2.93
N LEU A 189 -13.12 3.45 2.14
CA LEU A 189 -13.76 3.51 0.82
C LEU A 189 -12.79 3.20 -0.33
N TRP A 190 -11.74 2.44 -0.07
CA TRP A 190 -10.77 2.00 -1.09
C TRP A 190 -10.03 3.15 -1.80
N ALA A 191 -9.88 4.31 -1.16
CA ALA A 191 -9.23 5.48 -1.76
C ALA A 191 -7.83 5.20 -2.32
N HIS A 192 -7.05 4.33 -1.66
CA HIS A 192 -5.72 3.91 -2.15
C HIS A 192 -5.79 3.15 -3.48
N VAL A 193 -6.82 2.30 -3.66
CA VAL A 193 -7.05 1.57 -4.92
C VAL A 193 -7.53 2.53 -6.00
N LEU A 194 -8.51 3.38 -5.69
CA LEU A 194 -9.02 4.38 -6.64
C LEU A 194 -7.90 5.30 -7.12
N TYR A 195 -6.99 5.71 -6.23
CA TYR A 195 -5.82 6.49 -6.58
C TYR A 195 -4.90 5.74 -7.56
N ALA A 196 -4.54 4.50 -7.26
CA ALA A 196 -3.67 3.70 -8.13
C ALA A 196 -4.32 3.44 -9.51
N VAL A 197 -5.63 3.17 -9.55
CA VAL A 197 -6.40 3.05 -10.79
C VAL A 197 -6.41 4.38 -11.56
N GLY A 198 -6.55 5.51 -10.86
CA GLY A 198 -6.44 6.84 -11.47
C GLY A 198 -5.08 7.08 -12.12
N LEU A 199 -3.98 6.65 -11.50
CA LEU A 199 -2.64 6.70 -12.09
C LEU A 199 -2.52 5.79 -13.34
N PHE A 200 -3.16 4.62 -13.34
CA PHE A 200 -3.20 3.76 -14.51
C PHE A 200 -4.00 4.39 -15.67
N VAL A 201 -5.16 4.98 -15.38
CA VAL A 201 -5.96 5.72 -16.37
C VAL A 201 -5.17 6.91 -16.93
N LEU A 202 -4.45 7.64 -16.06
CA LEU A 202 -3.54 8.70 -16.50
C LEU A 202 -2.50 8.17 -17.49
N ALA A 203 -1.87 7.03 -17.19
CA ALA A 203 -0.90 6.41 -18.09
C ALA A 203 -1.51 5.99 -19.44
N LEU A 204 -2.74 5.47 -19.46
CA LEU A 204 -3.46 5.15 -20.70
C LEU A 204 -3.69 6.41 -21.55
N VAL A 205 -4.17 7.50 -20.92
CA VAL A 205 -4.45 8.75 -21.61
C VAL A 205 -3.17 9.40 -22.14
N THR A 206 -2.09 9.40 -21.35
CA THR A 206 -0.81 10.02 -21.77
C THR A 206 -0.18 9.25 -22.92
N VAL A 207 -0.12 7.91 -22.86
CA VAL A 207 0.43 7.11 -23.95
C VAL A 207 -0.45 7.21 -25.20
N GLY A 208 -1.78 7.16 -25.03
CA GLY A 208 -2.72 7.32 -26.15
C GLY A 208 -2.59 8.69 -26.84
N ALA A 209 -2.41 9.76 -26.08
CA ALA A 209 -2.21 11.11 -26.63
C ALA A 209 -0.86 11.27 -27.36
N LEU A 210 0.18 10.50 -26.99
CA LEU A 210 1.49 10.52 -27.64
C LEU A 210 1.58 9.63 -28.88
N ALA A 211 0.64 8.69 -29.04
CA ALA A 211 0.57 7.76 -30.17
C ALA A 211 -0.27 8.28 -31.35
N ILE A 212 -0.89 9.45 -31.20
CA ILE A 212 -1.60 10.22 -32.24
C ILE A 212 -0.63 11.27 -32.79
#